data_AF-A0A5K1BJF3-F1
#
_entry.id   AF-A0A5K1BJF3-F1
#
_cell.length_a   1.000
_cell.length_b   1.000
_cell.length_c   1.000
_cell.angle_alpha   90.00
_cell.angle_beta   90.00
_cell.angle_gamma   90.00
#
_symmetry.space_group_name_H-M   'P 1'
#
loop_
_entity.id
_entity.type
_entity.pdbx_description
1 polymer ?
#
loop_
_entity_poly.entity_id
_entity_poly.type
_entity_poly.pdbx_seq_one_letter_code
_entity_poly.pdbx_strand_id
1 'polypeptide(L)' 'RLEADRFFTSYFNEETYTKKGLEWVNTTESLKDVIKRHYPKITETWLNASSAFSVWDAPPNAENPVPLYLRVPH' A
#
# COMPACT_ATOMS: atom_id res chain seq x y z
N ARG A 1 10.39 -15.83 0.99
CA ARG A 1 9.69 -15.29 2.18
C ARG A 1 8.18 -15.41 2.04
N LEU A 2 7.57 -14.89 0.98
CA LEU A 2 6.11 -14.98 0.78
C LEU A 2 5.69 -16.37 0.29
N GLU A 3 6.18 -16.80 -0.88
CA GLU A 3 5.78 -18.09 -1.49
C GLU A 3 6.06 -19.32 -0.62
N ALA A 4 7.13 -19.30 0.19
CA ALA A 4 7.50 -20.42 1.05
C ALA A 4 6.72 -20.48 2.38
N ASP A 5 5.94 -19.44 2.72
CA ASP A 5 5.21 -19.36 3.97
C ASP A 5 3.72 -19.63 3.73
N ARG A 6 3.20 -20.61 4.47
CA ARG A 6 1.80 -21.03 4.42
C ARG A 6 0.82 -19.90 4.70
N PHE A 7 1.15 -18.94 5.56
CA PHE A 7 0.26 -17.83 5.92
C PHE A 7 0.11 -16.78 4.80
N PHE A 8 1.03 -16.76 3.83
CA PHE A 8 0.93 -15.97 2.61
C PHE A 8 0.50 -16.80 1.39
N THR A 9 0.24 -18.09 1.56
CA THR A 9 -0.16 -19.01 0.49
C THR A 9 -1.43 -19.79 0.89
N SER A 10 -1.29 -21.05 1.34
CA SER A 10 -2.42 -21.95 1.61
C SER A 10 -3.38 -21.45 2.69
N TYR A 11 -2.89 -20.65 3.63
CA TYR A 11 -3.65 -20.10 4.76
C TYR A 11 -3.91 -18.60 4.65
N PHE A 12 -3.69 -17.98 3.49
CA PHE A 12 -4.12 -16.61 3.24
C PHE A 12 -5.62 -16.58 2.87
N ASN A 13 -6.47 -16.87 3.87
CA ASN A 13 -7.93 -17.03 3.70
C ASN A 13 -8.72 -16.53 4.93
N GLU A 14 -10.04 -16.38 4.77
CA GLU A 14 -10.92 -15.86 5.83
C GLU A 14 -11.05 -16.78 7.03
N GLU A 15 -10.84 -18.09 6.88
CA GLU A 15 -10.86 -19.04 8.00
C GLU A 15 -9.70 -18.77 8.97
N THR A 16 -8.51 -18.52 8.42
CA THR A 16 -7.31 -18.26 9.23
C THR A 16 -7.26 -16.82 9.74
N TYR A 17 -7.63 -15.85 8.90
CA TYR A 17 -7.50 -14.43 9.22
C TYR A 17 -8.77 -13.80 9.82
N THR A 18 -9.88 -14.53 9.86
CA THR A 18 -11.26 -13.98 9.95
C THR A 18 -11.61 -13.11 8.74
N LYS A 19 -12.89 -13.03 8.40
CA LYS A 19 -13.36 -12.15 7.32
C LYS A 19 -12.88 -10.70 7.48
N LYS A 20 -13.04 -10.13 8.68
CA LYS A 20 -12.61 -8.75 8.98
C LYS A 20 -11.09 -8.58 8.92
N GLY A 21 -10.32 -9.58 9.38
CA GLY A 21 -8.87 -9.50 9.35
C GLY A 21 -8.31 -9.59 7.93
N LEU A 22 -8.87 -10.45 7.08
CA LEU A 22 -8.46 -10.52 5.68
C LEU A 22 -8.88 -9.27 4.90
N GLU A 23 -10.08 -8.73 5.15
CA GLU A 23 -10.52 -7.45 4.60
C GLU A 23 -9.57 -6.30 4.99
N TRP A 24 -9.12 -6.26 6.25
CA TRP A 24 -8.14 -5.27 6.69
C TRP A 24 -6.83 -5.35 5.92
N VAL A 25 -6.31 -6.57 5.68
CA VAL A 25 -5.10 -6.78 4.87
C VAL A 25 -5.34 -6.31 3.43
N ASN A 26 -6.44 -6.71 2.82
CA ASN A 26 -6.78 -6.40 1.42
C ASN A 26 -7.17 -4.93 1.16
N THR A 27 -7.34 -4.13 2.22
CA THR A 27 -7.67 -2.69 2.10
C THR A 27 -6.51 -1.79 2.53
N THR A 28 -5.41 -2.37 3.01
CA THR A 28 -4.22 -1.63 3.43
C THR A 28 -3.10 -1.83 2.41
N GLU A 29 -2.98 -0.88 1.48
CA GLU A 29 -2.03 -0.98 0.35
C GLU A 29 -0.66 -0.38 0.66
N SER A 30 -0.57 0.54 1.63
CA SER A 30 0.64 1.33 1.85
C SER A 30 0.92 1.64 3.32
N LEU A 31 2.17 2.01 3.61
CA LEU A 31 2.55 2.56 4.92
C LEU A 31 1.79 3.87 5.22
N LYS A 32 1.42 4.63 4.19
CA LYS A 32 0.62 5.87 4.34
C LYS A 32 -0.74 5.57 4.97
N ASP A 33 -1.39 4.46 4.60
CA ASP A 33 -2.70 4.06 5.15
C ASP A 33 -2.61 3.73 6.64
N VAL A 34 -1.54 3.04 7.03
CA VAL A 34 -1.27 2.71 8.44
C VAL A 34 -1.00 3.98 9.26
N ILE A 35 -0.15 4.89 8.76
CA ILE A 35 0.14 6.15 9.44
C ILE A 35 -1.15 6.98 9.56
N LYS A 36 -1.94 7.09 8.48
CA LYS A 36 -3.21 7.83 8.48
C LYS A 36 -4.19 7.30 9.54
N ARG A 37 -4.27 5.98 9.69
CA ARG A 37 -5.15 5.34 10.68
C ARG A 37 -4.80 5.68 12.12
N HIS A 38 -3.51 5.78 12.45
CA HIS A 38 -3.05 6.04 13.83
C HIS A 38 -2.75 7.53 14.09
N TYR A 39 -2.40 8.29 13.06
CA TYR A 39 -1.95 9.69 13.13
C TYR A 39 -2.48 10.52 11.94
N PRO A 40 -3.81 10.67 11.79
CA PRO A 40 -4.42 11.27 10.60
C PRO A 40 -3.90 12.69 10.31
N LYS A 41 -3.69 13.49 11.36
CA LYS A 41 -3.22 14.88 11.26
C LYS A 41 -1.80 15.00 10.66
N ILE A 42 -0.93 14.00 10.88
CA ILE A 42 0.43 14.00 10.33
C ILE A 42 0.36 13.84 8.81
N THR A 43 -0.40 12.86 8.34
CA THR A 43 -0.59 12.59 6.91
C THR A 43 -1.20 13.77 6.17
N GLU A 44 -2.19 14.46 6.75
CA GLU A 44 -2.85 15.59 6.11
C GLU A 44 -1.97 16.85 6.07
N THR A 45 -1.09 17.04 7.05
CA THR A 45 -0.29 18.27 7.18
C THR A 45 1.06 18.14 6.47
N TRP A 46 1.71 16.98 6.54
CA TRP A 46 3.13 16.84 6.19
C TRP A 46 3.40 15.90 5.02
N LEU A 47 2.48 14.99 4.68
CA LEU A 47 2.73 13.92 3.71
C LEU A 47 2.01 14.21 2.37
N ASN A 48 2.60 15.13 1.59
CA ASN A 48 2.13 15.52 0.26
C ASN A 48 2.36 14.41 -0.78
N ALA A 49 3.48 13.70 -0.66
CA ALA A 49 3.85 12.63 -1.59
C ALA A 49 2.81 11.49 -1.67
N SER A 50 2.81 10.78 -2.80
CA SER A 50 1.97 9.60 -3.02
C SER A 50 2.37 8.41 -2.13
N SER A 51 3.65 8.31 -1.74
CA SER A 51 4.20 7.25 -0.88
C SER A 51 4.83 7.83 0.38
N ALA A 52 4.67 7.15 1.51
CA ALA A 52 5.33 7.50 2.77
C ALA A 52 6.85 7.26 2.77
N PHE A 53 7.37 6.57 1.75
CA PHE A 53 8.81 6.30 1.57
C PHE A 53 9.52 7.31 0.67
N SER A 54 8.77 8.17 -0.04
CA SER A 54 9.34 9.28 -0.79
C SER A 54 9.68 10.45 0.13
N VAL A 55 10.37 11.48 -0.37
CA VAL A 55 10.48 12.76 0.36
C VAL A 55 9.06 13.33 0.52
N TRP A 56 8.66 13.65 1.75
CA TRP A 56 7.26 13.91 2.08
C TRP A 56 6.67 15.17 1.45
N ASP A 57 7.52 16.17 1.14
CA ASP A 57 7.14 17.41 0.47
C ASP A 57 7.09 17.30 -1.07
N ALA A 58 7.54 16.17 -1.63
CA ALA A 58 7.57 15.97 -3.08
C ALA A 58 6.16 16.13 -3.69
N PRO A 59 6.05 16.74 -4.88
CA PRO A 59 4.77 16.82 -5.58
C PRO A 59 4.26 15.42 -5.92
N PRO A 60 2.93 15.22 -5.98
CA PRO A 60 2.37 13.95 -6.41
C PRO A 60 2.82 13.60 -7.84
N ASN A 61 3.03 12.31 -8.09
CA ASN A 61 3.44 11.84 -9.41
C ASN A 61 2.34 12.12 -10.45
N ALA A 62 2.73 12.67 -11.59
CA ALA A 62 1.85 12.72 -12.76
C ALA A 62 1.59 11.30 -13.27
N GLU A 63 0.34 11.00 -13.61
CA GLU A 63 -0.01 9.72 -14.22
C GLU A 63 0.58 9.62 -15.63
N ASN A 64 1.22 8.48 -15.94
CA ASN A 64 1.70 8.20 -17.28
C ASN A 64 0.58 7.51 -18.08
N PRO A 65 0.12 8.11 -19.20
CA PRO A 65 -1.01 7.60 -19.98
C PRO A 65 -0.69 6.30 -20.73
N VAL A 66 0.58 5.93 -20.88
CA VAL A 66 0.99 4.67 -21.47
C VAL A 66 0.72 3.52 -20.48
N PRO A 67 0.03 2.44 -20.88
CA PRO A 67 -0.21 1.27 -20.03
C PRO A 67 1.07 0.70 -19.41
N LEU A 68 1.03 0.30 -18.14
CA LEU A 68 2.21 -0.07 -17.34
C LEU A 68 3.15 -1.06 -18.05
N TYR A 69 2.60 -2.12 -18.65
CA TYR A 69 3.37 -3.17 -19.34
C TYR A 69 3.92 -2.76 -20.72
N LEU A 70 3.52 -1.60 -21.23
CA LEU A 70 3.95 -1.08 -22.55
C LEU A 70 4.93 0.10 -22.43
N ARG A 71 5.33 0.47 -21.20
CA ARG A 71 6.28 1.56 -20.97
C ARG A 71 7.70 1.11 -21.33
N VAL A 72 8.43 1.96 -22.04
CA VAL A 72 9.83 1.71 -22.43
C VAL A 72 10.74 2.53 -21.50
N PRO A 73 11.79 1.93 -20.90
CA PRO A 73 12.78 2.67 -20.13
C PRO A 73 13.53 3.68 -21.00
N HIS A 74 13.85 4.84 -20.44
CA HIS A 74 14.70 5.86 -21.06
C HIS A 74 16.06 5.91 -20.38
#